data_AF-A0A7C6FT04-F1
#
_entry.id   AF-A0A7C6FT04-F1
#
_cell.length_a   1.000
_cell.length_b   1.000
_cell.length_c   1.000
_cell.angle_alpha   90.00
_cell.angle_beta   90.00
_cell.angle_gamma   90.00
#
_symmetry.space_group_name_H-M   'P 1'
#
loop_
_entity.id
_entity.type
_entity.pdbx_description
1 polymer ?
#
loop_
_entity_poly.entity_id
_entity_poly.type
_entity_poly.pdbx_seq_one_letter_code
_entity_poly.pdbx_strand_id
1 'polypeptide(L)'
;MMRAFDAALAAEGVSHVCYVSLTVCDDANIQAINKQTRHIDQPTDVLSFPTISYPDKQTAKDVPWFLQSAFNPDEKAVDLGEIFISKEHASKQAQTYGHSLQRELCYLLVHGVLHLLGHDHITSKEKATMRTKEEQAMKKMGLPEPDKNGMLKLAIEAMENSYSPYSHFPVGACLLTQDGSLYTGCNIENASYGLSNCAERTACFKAVSEGHRRFQAIAIAAKNTAPWPCGACRQVLSEFAPASMPIYVTWDGNTLESTLGQLLPHAFSPEYGIDAFLGKEK
;
A
#
# COMPACT_ATOMS: atom_id res chain seq x y z
N MET A 1 3.91 -13.62 -11.95
CA MET A 1 4.90 -12.83 -12.70
C MET A 1 4.44 -12.51 -14.11
N MET A 2 4.27 -13.45 -15.04
CA MET A 2 3.82 -13.13 -16.43
C MET A 2 2.50 -12.32 -16.48
N ARG A 3 1.46 -12.74 -15.75
CA ARG A 3 0.21 -11.96 -15.64
C ARG A 3 0.41 -10.54 -15.09
N ALA A 4 1.41 -10.31 -14.26
CA ALA A 4 1.72 -9.00 -13.67
C ALA A 4 2.37 -8.08 -14.70
N PHE A 5 3.31 -8.63 -15.45
CA PHE A 5 3.92 -7.97 -16.59
C PHE A 5 2.85 -7.56 -17.62
N ASP A 6 2.02 -8.49 -18.06
CA ASP A 6 0.94 -8.22 -19.02
C ASP A 6 -0.05 -7.18 -18.50
N ALA A 7 -0.38 -7.24 -17.21
CA ALA A 7 -1.28 -6.27 -16.58
C ALA A 7 -0.69 -4.86 -16.52
N ALA A 8 0.62 -4.73 -16.27
CA ALA A 8 1.33 -3.45 -16.30
C ALA A 8 1.35 -2.86 -17.72
N LEU A 9 1.71 -3.65 -18.73
CA LEU A 9 1.64 -3.22 -20.15
C LEU A 9 0.23 -2.75 -20.53
N ALA A 10 -0.78 -3.52 -20.14
CA ALA A 10 -2.17 -3.20 -20.42
C ALA A 10 -2.69 -1.99 -19.62
N ALA A 11 -2.10 -1.64 -18.47
CA ALA A 11 -2.39 -0.40 -17.73
C ALA A 11 -1.74 0.82 -18.40
N GLU A 12 -0.64 0.61 -19.12
CA GLU A 12 -0.02 1.62 -19.99
C GLU A 12 -0.71 1.76 -21.34
N GLY A 13 -1.41 0.72 -21.81
CA GLY A 13 -1.98 0.68 -23.15
C GLY A 13 -0.96 0.25 -24.20
N VAL A 14 0.11 -0.44 -23.79
CA VAL A 14 1.10 -1.04 -24.68
C VAL A 14 0.54 -2.34 -25.26
N SER A 15 0.45 -2.40 -26.59
CA SER A 15 -0.02 -3.57 -27.34
C SER A 15 1.10 -4.37 -28.03
N HIS A 16 2.34 -3.89 -27.93
CA HIS A 16 3.50 -4.58 -28.50
C HIS A 16 3.82 -5.83 -27.70
N VAL A 17 4.37 -6.86 -28.36
CA VAL A 17 4.98 -7.99 -27.66
C VAL A 17 6.29 -7.50 -27.06
N CYS A 18 6.40 -7.56 -25.73
CA CYS A 18 7.54 -7.06 -24.98
C CYS A 18 8.13 -8.17 -24.11
N TYR A 19 9.40 -8.03 -23.73
CA TYR A 19 10.02 -8.83 -22.69
C TYR A 19 10.84 -7.97 -21.73
N VAL A 20 11.16 -8.55 -20.57
CA VAL A 20 12.00 -7.95 -19.55
C VAL A 20 12.87 -9.05 -18.91
N SER A 21 14.12 -8.73 -18.62
CA SER A 21 15.00 -9.61 -17.83
C SER A 21 14.70 -9.39 -16.35
N LEU A 22 14.14 -10.41 -15.68
CA LEU A 22 13.83 -10.35 -14.25
C LEU A 22 14.78 -11.24 -13.44
N THR A 23 15.51 -10.63 -12.50
CA THR A 23 16.35 -11.34 -11.53
C THR A 23 15.80 -11.16 -10.12
N VAL A 24 15.48 -12.26 -9.44
CA VAL A 24 15.16 -12.25 -8.00
C VAL A 24 16.41 -12.64 -7.23
N CYS A 25 16.92 -11.75 -6.40
CA CYS A 25 18.21 -11.89 -5.71
C CYS A 25 18.09 -11.64 -4.19
N ASP A 26 19.20 -11.80 -3.47
CA ASP A 26 19.31 -11.47 -2.05
C ASP A 26 19.72 -9.99 -1.83
N ASP A 27 19.69 -9.54 -0.57
CA ASP A 27 20.02 -8.15 -0.20
C ASP A 27 21.47 -7.80 -0.55
N ALA A 28 22.40 -8.75 -0.44
CA ALA A 28 23.81 -8.52 -0.74
C ALA A 28 24.03 -8.23 -2.24
N ASN A 29 23.39 -9.00 -3.13
CA ASN A 29 23.49 -8.81 -4.57
C ASN A 29 22.82 -7.50 -5.01
N ILE A 30 21.61 -7.19 -4.53
CA ILE A 30 20.95 -5.95 -4.93
C ILE A 30 21.69 -4.71 -4.39
N GLN A 31 22.28 -4.78 -3.20
CA GLN A 31 23.13 -3.72 -2.65
C GLN A 31 24.37 -3.50 -3.52
N ALA A 32 25.02 -4.59 -3.97
CA ALA A 32 26.18 -4.49 -4.85
C ALA A 32 25.83 -3.78 -6.17
N ILE A 33 24.68 -4.12 -6.77
CA ILE A 33 24.17 -3.46 -7.98
C ILE A 33 23.83 -1.99 -7.69
N ASN A 34 23.16 -1.69 -6.58
CA ASN A 34 22.80 -0.33 -6.19
C ASN A 34 24.05 0.56 -6.00
N LYS A 35 25.09 0.01 -5.37
CA LYS A 35 26.38 0.67 -5.18
C LYS A 35 27.08 0.94 -6.50
N GLN A 36 27.08 -0.02 -7.42
CA GLN A 36 27.73 0.10 -8.73
C GLN A 36 27.03 1.11 -9.64
N THR A 37 25.69 1.10 -9.64
CA THR A 37 24.89 1.85 -10.62
C THR A 37 24.44 3.22 -10.12
N ARG A 38 24.13 3.36 -8.83
CA ARG A 38 23.61 4.59 -8.21
C ARG A 38 24.53 5.20 -7.16
N HIS A 39 25.67 4.56 -6.87
CA HIS A 39 26.60 4.93 -5.80
C HIS A 39 25.97 4.93 -4.39
N ILE A 40 24.94 4.10 -4.18
CA ILE A 40 24.25 3.94 -2.90
C ILE A 40 24.61 2.55 -2.32
N ASP A 41 25.37 2.54 -1.23
CA ASP A 41 25.82 1.29 -0.56
C ASP A 41 24.79 0.79 0.46
N GLN A 42 23.58 0.53 -0.01
CA GLN A 42 22.47 0.00 0.79
C GLN A 42 21.58 -0.90 -0.08
N PRO A 43 21.02 -2.00 0.46
CA PRO A 43 20.01 -2.78 -0.26
C PRO A 43 18.74 -1.95 -0.51
N THR A 44 18.02 -2.32 -1.57
CA THR A 44 16.70 -1.76 -1.91
C THR A 44 15.78 -2.90 -2.30
N ASP A 45 14.48 -2.64 -2.37
CA ASP A 45 13.46 -3.62 -2.77
C ASP A 45 13.50 -3.95 -4.27
N VAL A 46 13.61 -2.94 -5.14
CA VAL A 46 13.65 -3.11 -6.60
C VAL A 46 14.60 -2.11 -7.28
N LEU A 47 15.29 -2.55 -8.33
CA LEU A 47 16.02 -1.72 -9.28
C LEU A 47 15.51 -1.99 -10.69
N SER A 48 15.44 -0.95 -11.52
CA SER A 48 14.94 -1.04 -12.90
C SER A 48 15.90 -0.28 -13.82
N PHE A 49 16.33 -0.95 -14.88
CA PHE A 49 17.29 -0.44 -15.86
C PHE A 49 16.63 -0.45 -17.24
N PRO A 50 16.09 0.69 -17.70
CA PRO A 50 15.38 0.76 -18.97
C PRO A 50 16.32 0.67 -20.17
N THR A 51 15.92 -0.11 -21.17
CA THR A 51 16.56 -0.09 -22.51
C THR A 51 16.14 1.15 -23.30
N ILE A 52 14.91 1.63 -23.08
CA ILE A 52 14.34 2.78 -23.78
C ILE A 52 14.44 4.02 -22.88
N SER A 53 15.04 5.09 -23.40
CA SER A 53 14.99 6.41 -22.77
C SER A 53 13.94 7.27 -23.46
N TYR A 54 12.81 7.50 -22.78
CA TYR A 54 11.73 8.34 -23.30
C TYR A 54 12.09 9.82 -23.16
N PRO A 55 11.59 10.71 -24.04
CA PRO A 55 11.75 12.14 -23.87
C PRO A 55 11.15 12.62 -22.54
N ASP A 56 11.68 13.73 -21.98
CA ASP A 56 11.30 14.23 -20.66
C ASP A 56 9.79 14.24 -20.42
N LYS A 57 9.37 13.52 -19.37
CA LYS A 57 7.98 13.39 -18.87
C LYS A 57 7.00 12.72 -19.84
N GLN A 58 7.49 12.00 -20.85
CA GLN A 58 6.68 11.19 -21.74
C GLN A 58 6.83 9.71 -21.39
N THR A 59 5.75 8.95 -21.57
CA THR A 59 5.74 7.50 -21.34
C THR A 59 5.60 6.75 -22.66
N ALA A 60 5.69 5.42 -22.60
CA ALA A 60 5.39 4.53 -23.71
C ALA A 60 4.00 4.76 -24.33
N LYS A 61 3.04 5.27 -23.55
CA LYS A 61 1.70 5.62 -24.04
C LYS A 61 1.71 6.91 -24.87
N ASP A 62 2.50 7.90 -24.47
CA ASP A 62 2.55 9.20 -25.14
C ASP A 62 3.31 9.11 -26.48
N VAL A 63 4.34 8.27 -26.52
CA VAL A 63 5.20 8.08 -27.71
C VAL A 63 5.35 6.60 -28.08
N PRO A 64 4.28 5.92 -28.51
CA PRO A 64 4.29 4.46 -28.72
C PRO A 64 5.28 3.99 -29.80
N TRP A 65 5.69 4.87 -30.72
CA TRP A 65 6.70 4.53 -31.73
C TRP A 65 8.11 4.37 -31.16
N PHE A 66 8.42 4.92 -29.97
CA PHE A 66 9.72 4.73 -29.31
C PHE A 66 9.95 3.27 -28.92
N LEU A 67 8.89 2.47 -28.71
CA LEU A 67 9.03 1.03 -28.44
C LEU A 67 9.79 0.31 -29.56
N GLN A 68 9.73 0.82 -30.81
CA GLN A 68 10.46 0.22 -31.93
C GLN A 68 11.98 0.39 -31.82
N SER A 69 12.49 1.38 -31.07
CA SER A 69 13.93 1.58 -30.93
C SER A 69 14.61 0.45 -30.14
N ALA A 70 13.84 -0.32 -29.37
CA ALA A 70 14.32 -1.47 -28.61
C ALA A 70 13.73 -2.79 -29.13
N PHE A 71 13.26 -2.83 -30.39
CA PHE A 71 12.79 -4.08 -30.99
C PHE A 71 13.97 -5.03 -31.27
N ASN A 72 13.92 -6.22 -30.69
CA ASN A 72 14.87 -7.29 -30.97
C ASN A 72 14.31 -8.22 -32.06
N PRO A 73 14.96 -8.30 -33.24
CA PRO A 73 14.47 -9.10 -34.36
C PRO A 73 14.52 -10.61 -34.10
N ASP A 74 15.46 -11.07 -33.26
CA ASP A 74 15.63 -12.49 -32.95
C ASP A 74 14.50 -12.99 -32.04
N GLU A 75 14.19 -12.22 -30.99
CA GLU A 75 13.11 -12.50 -30.04
C GLU A 75 11.72 -12.08 -30.56
N LYS A 76 11.67 -11.31 -31.65
CA LYS A 76 10.45 -10.71 -32.23
C LYS A 76 9.62 -9.94 -31.20
N ALA A 77 10.31 -9.26 -30.30
CA ALA A 77 9.71 -8.55 -29.18
C ALA A 77 10.53 -7.32 -28.80
N VAL A 78 9.90 -6.37 -28.13
CA VAL A 78 10.55 -5.16 -27.61
C VAL A 78 11.22 -5.48 -26.28
N ASP A 79 12.51 -5.19 -26.17
CA ASP A 79 13.28 -5.28 -24.93
C ASP A 79 13.00 -4.05 -24.07
N LEU A 80 12.35 -4.24 -22.92
CA LEU A 80 12.10 -3.14 -21.99
C LEU A 80 13.27 -2.88 -21.04
N GLY A 81 14.19 -3.83 -20.88
CA GLY A 81 15.35 -3.76 -20.02
C GLY A 81 15.34 -4.77 -18.88
N GLU A 82 15.92 -4.38 -17.75
CA GLU A 82 16.22 -5.29 -16.64
C GLU A 82 15.56 -4.84 -15.33
N ILE A 83 15.08 -5.81 -14.55
CA ILE A 83 14.52 -5.60 -13.21
C ILE A 83 15.19 -6.56 -12.23
N PHE A 84 15.66 -6.01 -11.11
CA PHE A 84 16.19 -6.78 -9.98
C PHE A 84 15.28 -6.58 -8.77
N ILE A 85 14.81 -7.67 -8.17
CA ILE A 85 13.96 -7.64 -6.97
C ILE A 85 14.67 -8.37 -5.84
N SER A 86 14.78 -7.74 -4.67
CA SER A 86 15.24 -8.44 -3.46
C SER A 86 14.13 -9.32 -2.89
N LYS A 87 14.39 -10.62 -2.78
CA LYS A 87 13.49 -11.57 -2.13
C LYS A 87 13.33 -11.30 -0.64
N GLU A 88 14.40 -10.86 0.02
CA GLU A 88 14.39 -10.61 1.46
C GLU A 88 13.58 -9.37 1.80
N HIS A 89 13.76 -8.27 1.05
CA HIS A 89 12.92 -7.08 1.18
C HIS A 89 11.46 -7.40 0.84
N ALA A 90 11.20 -8.07 -0.28
CA ALA A 90 9.84 -8.47 -0.65
C ALA A 90 9.19 -9.36 0.43
N SER A 91 9.96 -10.23 1.09
CA SER A 91 9.43 -11.07 2.18
C SER A 91 9.15 -10.25 3.44
N LYS A 92 10.05 -9.33 3.82
CA LYS A 92 9.86 -8.41 4.96
C LYS A 92 8.66 -7.49 4.73
N GLN A 93 8.54 -6.89 3.54
CA GLN A 93 7.40 -6.06 3.13
C GLN A 93 6.11 -6.87 3.10
N ALA A 94 6.10 -8.07 2.53
CA ALA A 94 4.95 -8.95 2.55
C ALA A 94 4.45 -9.26 3.97
N GLN A 95 5.37 -9.52 4.91
CA GLN A 95 5.02 -9.70 6.33
C GLN A 95 4.50 -8.41 6.96
N THR A 96 5.20 -7.29 6.76
CA THR A 96 4.87 -5.98 7.33
C THR A 96 3.50 -5.48 6.84
N TYR A 97 3.22 -5.68 5.57
CA TYR A 97 2.00 -5.28 4.88
C TYR A 97 0.95 -6.41 4.83
N GLY A 98 1.16 -7.50 5.56
CA GLY A 98 0.13 -8.51 5.79
C GLY A 98 -0.39 -9.19 4.51
N HIS A 99 0.45 -9.37 3.49
CA HIS A 99 0.05 -10.06 2.27
C HIS A 99 1.06 -11.11 1.82
N SER A 100 0.73 -11.89 0.80
CA SER A 100 1.61 -12.96 0.33
C SER A 100 2.87 -12.39 -0.33
N LEU A 101 3.99 -13.14 -0.22
CA LEU A 101 5.20 -12.84 -0.96
C LEU A 101 4.93 -12.79 -2.48
N GLN A 102 4.04 -13.64 -2.99
CA GLN A 102 3.64 -13.62 -4.38
C GLN A 102 3.02 -12.28 -4.79
N ARG A 103 2.14 -11.71 -3.94
CA ARG A 103 1.54 -10.40 -4.18
C ARG A 103 2.62 -9.32 -4.22
N GLU A 104 3.55 -9.35 -3.27
CA GLU A 104 4.63 -8.35 -3.21
C GLU A 104 5.54 -8.42 -4.41
N LEU A 105 5.97 -9.62 -4.81
CA LEU A 105 6.76 -9.80 -6.02
C LEU A 105 6.01 -9.32 -7.27
N CYS A 106 4.70 -9.53 -7.35
CA CYS A 106 3.91 -9.02 -8.47
C CYS A 106 3.81 -7.49 -8.44
N TYR A 107 3.64 -6.89 -7.25
CA TYR A 107 3.62 -5.43 -7.08
C TYR A 107 4.96 -4.81 -7.49
N LEU A 108 6.08 -5.31 -6.97
CA LEU A 108 7.42 -4.82 -7.30
C LEU A 108 7.75 -5.01 -8.79
N LEU A 109 7.28 -6.10 -9.42
CA LEU A 109 7.40 -6.27 -10.87
C LEU A 109 6.57 -5.23 -11.63
N VAL A 110 5.31 -4.99 -11.26
CA VAL A 110 4.47 -3.96 -11.89
C VAL A 110 5.13 -2.59 -11.75
N HIS A 111 5.61 -2.25 -10.55
CA HIS A 111 6.30 -1.00 -10.25
C HIS A 111 7.54 -0.83 -11.14
N GLY A 112 8.40 -1.85 -11.21
CA GLY A 112 9.59 -1.83 -12.05
C GLY A 112 9.26 -1.70 -13.54
N VAL A 113 8.24 -2.41 -14.04
CA VAL A 113 7.81 -2.30 -15.44
C VAL A 113 7.28 -0.90 -15.76
N LEU A 114 6.53 -0.27 -14.87
CA LEU A 114 6.06 1.10 -15.09
C LEU A 114 7.23 2.09 -15.20
N HIS A 115 8.31 1.89 -14.44
CA HIS A 115 9.56 2.63 -14.63
C HIS A 115 10.18 2.38 -16.00
N LEU A 116 10.25 1.12 -16.46
CA LEU A 116 10.74 0.81 -17.81
C LEU A 116 9.89 1.41 -18.94
N LEU A 117 8.63 1.78 -18.65
CA LEU A 117 7.71 2.43 -19.58
C LEU A 117 7.73 3.97 -19.48
N GLY A 118 8.65 4.55 -18.71
CA GLY A 118 8.86 5.99 -18.61
C GLY A 118 8.09 6.69 -17.49
N HIS A 119 7.49 5.96 -16.55
CA HIS A 119 6.95 6.59 -15.33
C HIS A 119 8.06 6.86 -14.33
N ASP A 120 8.02 8.04 -13.74
CA ASP A 120 8.79 8.39 -12.55
C ASP A 120 7.85 8.68 -11.38
N HIS A 121 8.40 8.85 -10.18
CA HIS A 121 7.62 9.19 -8.97
C HIS A 121 8.27 10.32 -8.16
N ILE A 122 8.98 11.24 -8.83
CA ILE A 122 9.70 12.35 -8.19
C ILE A 122 8.72 13.39 -7.65
N THR A 123 7.65 13.70 -8.41
CA THR A 123 6.61 14.65 -7.99
C THR A 123 5.34 13.96 -7.49
N SER A 124 4.54 14.66 -6.68
CA SER A 124 3.27 14.12 -6.16
C SER A 124 2.26 13.73 -7.25
N LYS A 125 2.26 14.46 -8.38
CA LYS A 125 1.38 14.17 -9.53
C LYS A 125 1.81 12.90 -10.28
N GLU A 126 3.11 12.73 -10.47
CA GLU A 126 3.68 11.52 -11.07
C GLU A 126 3.43 10.30 -10.18
N LYS A 127 3.65 10.43 -8.86
CA LYS A 127 3.33 9.38 -7.88
C LYS A 127 1.86 8.95 -7.93
N ALA A 128 0.91 9.89 -8.04
CA ALA A 128 -0.51 9.58 -8.16
C ALA A 128 -0.86 8.85 -9.47
N THR A 129 -0.20 9.22 -10.57
CA THR A 129 -0.39 8.61 -11.90
C THR A 129 0.13 7.18 -11.92
N MET A 130 1.36 6.96 -11.47
CA MET A 130 1.97 5.64 -11.37
C MET A 130 1.12 4.71 -10.50
N ARG A 131 0.67 5.21 -9.35
CA ARG A 131 -0.18 4.44 -8.44
C ARG A 131 -1.52 4.02 -9.03
N THR A 132 -2.17 4.91 -9.78
CA THR A 132 -3.41 4.55 -10.50
C THR A 132 -3.18 3.37 -11.44
N LYS A 133 -2.01 3.29 -12.08
CA LYS A 133 -1.64 2.20 -12.98
C LYS A 133 -1.27 0.93 -12.23
N GLU A 134 -0.56 1.03 -11.12
CA GLU A 134 -0.29 -0.09 -10.21
C GLU A 134 -1.60 -0.72 -9.75
N GLU A 135 -2.55 0.08 -9.26
CA GLU A 135 -3.87 -0.38 -8.81
C GLU A 135 -4.65 -1.07 -9.95
N GLN A 136 -4.65 -0.49 -11.16
CA GLN A 136 -5.29 -1.09 -12.33
C GLN A 136 -4.66 -2.45 -12.71
N ALA A 137 -3.33 -2.54 -12.69
CA ALA A 137 -2.62 -3.77 -13.01
C ALA A 137 -2.85 -4.85 -11.96
N MET A 138 -2.75 -4.50 -10.67
CA MET A 138 -3.00 -5.42 -9.55
C MET A 138 -4.42 -5.97 -9.58
N LYS A 139 -5.42 -5.11 -9.82
CA LYS A 139 -6.83 -5.51 -9.93
C LYS A 139 -7.08 -6.47 -11.09
N LYS A 140 -6.47 -6.24 -12.26
CA LYS A 140 -6.60 -7.12 -13.43
C LYS A 140 -6.07 -8.54 -13.17
N MET A 141 -5.11 -8.71 -12.27
CA MET A 141 -4.57 -10.01 -11.92
C MET A 141 -5.46 -10.83 -10.99
N GLY A 142 -6.51 -10.24 -10.42
CA GLY A 142 -7.31 -10.89 -9.37
C GLY A 142 -6.51 -11.17 -8.10
N LEU A 143 -5.37 -10.50 -7.91
CA LEU A 143 -4.64 -10.53 -6.65
C LEU A 143 -5.34 -9.54 -5.71
N PRO A 144 -5.88 -9.99 -4.56
CA PRO A 144 -6.67 -9.13 -3.71
C PRO A 144 -5.82 -7.98 -3.13
N GLU A 145 -6.48 -6.86 -2.83
CA GLU A 145 -6.00 -5.84 -1.89
C GLU A 145 -5.52 -6.49 -0.58
N PRO A 146 -4.77 -5.79 0.30
CA PRO A 146 -4.29 -6.37 1.56
C PRO A 146 -5.38 -7.20 2.22
N ASP A 147 -5.14 -8.52 2.29
CA ASP A 147 -6.20 -9.49 2.58
C ASP A 147 -6.73 -9.19 3.98
N LYS A 148 -8.05 -9.10 4.12
CA LYS A 148 -8.76 -8.92 5.40
C LYS A 148 -8.13 -9.78 6.51
N ASN A 149 -7.78 -11.03 6.19
CA ASN A 149 -7.14 -11.95 7.13
C ASN A 149 -5.75 -11.48 7.59
N GLY A 150 -4.95 -10.91 6.68
CA GLY A 150 -3.65 -10.32 6.98
C GLY A 150 -3.76 -9.09 7.88
N MET A 151 -4.74 -8.21 7.60
CA MET A 151 -5.02 -7.06 8.48
C MET A 151 -5.46 -7.51 9.88
N LEU A 152 -6.34 -8.51 9.98
CA LEU A 152 -6.79 -9.06 11.26
C LEU A 152 -5.63 -9.69 12.03
N LYS A 153 -4.73 -10.41 11.35
CA LYS A 153 -3.52 -10.97 11.96
C LYS A 153 -2.61 -9.86 12.52
N LEU A 154 -2.35 -8.81 11.75
CA LEU A 154 -1.53 -7.68 12.20
C LEU A 154 -2.20 -6.90 13.35
N ALA A 155 -3.52 -6.79 13.37
CA ALA A 155 -4.26 -6.23 14.49
C ALA A 155 -4.10 -7.09 15.77
N ILE A 156 -4.15 -8.42 15.64
CA ILE A 156 -3.90 -9.35 16.77
C ILE A 156 -2.46 -9.20 17.27
N GLU A 157 -1.47 -9.11 16.39
CA GLU A 157 -0.07 -8.90 16.79
C GLU A 157 0.15 -7.53 17.46
N ALA A 158 -0.51 -6.48 16.95
CA ALA A 158 -0.45 -5.15 17.54
C ALA A 158 -1.03 -5.11 18.96
N MET A 159 -2.08 -5.88 19.22
CA MET A 159 -2.75 -5.97 20.53
C MET A 159 -1.79 -6.41 21.65
N GLU A 160 -0.80 -7.26 21.35
CA GLU A 160 0.19 -7.73 22.33
C GLU A 160 1.09 -6.61 22.85
N ASN A 161 1.14 -5.46 22.18
CA ASN A 161 1.86 -4.27 22.63
C ASN A 161 0.97 -3.27 23.41
N SER A 162 -0.28 -3.64 23.73
CA SER A 162 -1.19 -2.79 24.51
C SER A 162 -0.60 -2.42 25.86
N TYR A 163 -0.65 -1.13 26.21
CA TYR A 163 -0.42 -0.67 27.56
C TYR A 163 -1.78 -0.41 28.22
N SER A 164 -2.36 -1.44 28.83
CA SER A 164 -3.69 -1.38 29.43
C SER A 164 -3.72 -1.93 30.88
N PRO A 165 -2.93 -1.37 31.82
CA PRO A 165 -2.86 -1.89 33.18
C PRO A 165 -4.08 -1.57 34.04
N TYR A 166 -4.98 -0.66 33.61
CA TYR A 166 -6.14 -0.25 34.40
C TYR A 166 -7.40 -1.02 33.99
N SER A 167 -7.64 -1.18 32.68
CA SER A 167 -8.79 -1.95 32.20
C SER A 167 -8.51 -3.45 32.07
N HIS A 168 -7.24 -3.83 31.90
CA HIS A 168 -6.83 -5.17 31.47
C HIS A 168 -7.50 -5.63 30.17
N PHE A 169 -7.88 -4.68 29.30
CA PHE A 169 -8.55 -4.93 28.03
C PHE A 169 -7.65 -4.51 26.85
N PRO A 170 -6.81 -5.42 26.34
CA PRO A 170 -5.92 -5.11 25.23
C PRO A 170 -6.69 -5.07 23.91
N VAL A 171 -6.40 -4.04 23.11
CA VAL A 171 -6.96 -3.83 21.77
C VAL A 171 -5.82 -3.51 20.82
N GLY A 172 -5.84 -4.14 19.64
CA GLY A 172 -4.95 -3.84 18.53
C GLY A 172 -5.71 -3.42 17.29
N ALA A 173 -5.08 -2.65 16.41
CA ALA A 173 -5.66 -2.21 15.15
C ALA A 173 -4.62 -2.24 14.04
N CYS A 174 -5.08 -2.48 12.81
CA CYS A 174 -4.31 -2.39 11.58
C CYS A 174 -5.09 -1.58 10.56
N LEU A 175 -4.56 -0.43 10.16
CA LEU A 175 -5.15 0.51 9.24
C LEU A 175 -4.50 0.38 7.86
N LEU A 176 -5.33 0.24 6.83
CA LEU A 176 -4.90 0.26 5.44
C LEU A 176 -5.09 1.66 4.85
N THR A 177 -3.99 2.23 4.40
CA THR A 177 -3.96 3.51 3.69
C THR A 177 -4.24 3.31 2.21
N GLN A 178 -4.56 4.40 1.52
CA GLN A 178 -4.93 4.32 0.12
C GLN A 178 -3.77 3.82 -0.78
N ASP A 179 -2.50 4.04 -0.43
CA ASP A 179 -1.33 3.54 -1.16
C ASP A 179 -0.90 2.12 -0.78
N GLY A 180 -1.75 1.39 -0.04
CA GLY A 180 -1.46 0.01 0.31
C GLY A 180 -0.59 -0.13 1.58
N SER A 181 -0.06 0.96 2.13
CA SER A 181 0.73 0.91 3.37
C SER A 181 -0.16 0.55 4.55
N LEU A 182 0.35 -0.31 5.44
CA LEU A 182 -0.32 -0.71 6.67
C LEU A 182 0.29 -0.04 7.90
N TYR A 183 -0.59 0.44 8.78
CA TYR A 183 -0.20 1.05 10.05
C TYR A 183 -0.89 0.34 11.21
N THR A 184 -0.09 -0.18 12.14
CA THR A 184 -0.58 -0.82 13.35
C THR A 184 -0.66 0.14 14.52
N GLY A 185 -1.53 -0.15 15.48
CA GLY A 185 -1.68 0.57 16.73
C GLY A 185 -2.27 -0.30 17.84
N CYS A 186 -2.02 0.09 19.09
CA CYS A 186 -2.61 -0.53 20.28
C CYS A 186 -3.19 0.56 21.20
N ASN A 187 -4.05 0.18 22.14
CA ASN A 187 -4.49 1.12 23.18
C ASN A 187 -3.37 1.39 24.20
N ILE A 188 -3.31 2.63 24.65
CA ILE A 188 -2.33 3.15 25.61
C ILE A 188 -3.11 3.91 26.67
N GLU A 189 -3.16 3.37 27.87
CA GLU A 189 -3.88 3.95 28.98
C GLU A 189 -3.00 4.91 29.80
N ASN A 190 -3.67 5.71 30.62
CA ASN A 190 -3.02 6.61 31.56
C ASN A 190 -3.80 6.63 32.88
N ALA A 191 -3.11 6.90 34.00
CA ALA A 191 -3.76 7.07 35.31
C ALA A 191 -4.83 8.18 35.29
N SER A 192 -4.62 9.23 34.51
CA SER A 192 -5.67 10.19 34.16
C SER A 192 -6.46 9.64 32.97
N TYR A 193 -7.56 8.95 33.25
CA TYR A 193 -8.27 8.12 32.26
C TYR A 193 -8.69 8.87 30.98
N GLY A 194 -8.93 10.19 31.07
CA GLY A 194 -9.25 11.02 29.91
C GLY A 194 -8.12 11.12 28.87
N LEU A 195 -6.88 10.77 29.25
CA LEU A 195 -5.70 10.76 28.36
C LEU A 195 -5.48 9.42 27.67
N SER A 196 -6.29 8.40 27.95
CA SER A 196 -6.17 7.09 27.30
C SER A 196 -6.44 7.19 25.79
N ASN A 197 -5.59 6.56 24.99
CA ASN A 197 -5.70 6.51 23.54
C ASN A 197 -6.07 5.10 23.06
N CYS A 198 -6.98 5.02 22.10
CA CYS A 198 -7.47 3.74 21.56
C CYS A 198 -6.56 3.25 20.43
N ALA A 199 -6.59 1.94 20.15
CA ALA A 199 -5.77 1.32 19.11
C ALA A 199 -5.99 1.91 17.72
N GLU A 200 -7.25 2.18 17.36
CA GLU A 200 -7.65 2.75 16.08
C GLU A 200 -7.09 4.17 15.92
N ARG A 201 -7.12 4.96 16.99
CA ARG A 201 -6.54 6.31 17.02
C ARG A 201 -5.02 6.26 16.93
N THR A 202 -4.37 5.33 17.62
CA THR A 202 -2.91 5.11 17.50
C THR A 202 -2.51 4.79 16.06
N ALA A 203 -3.19 3.84 15.41
CA ALA A 203 -2.92 3.46 14.02
C ALA A 203 -3.17 4.63 13.04
N CYS A 204 -4.28 5.34 13.23
CA CYS A 204 -4.63 6.54 12.44
C CYS A 204 -3.59 7.64 12.60
N PHE A 205 -3.25 8.03 13.83
CA PHE A 205 -2.32 9.13 14.08
C PHE A 205 -0.91 8.81 13.57
N LYS A 206 -0.49 7.53 13.66
CA LYS A 206 0.76 7.08 13.06
C LYS A 206 0.75 7.22 11.53
N ALA A 207 -0.33 6.78 10.86
CA ALA A 207 -0.45 6.95 9.41
C ALA A 207 -0.43 8.43 9.01
N VAL A 208 -1.14 9.29 9.74
CA VAL A 208 -1.20 10.73 9.49
C VAL A 208 0.16 11.40 9.71
N SER A 209 0.90 11.03 10.76
CA SER A 209 2.22 11.61 11.02
C SER A 209 3.24 11.25 9.93
N GLU A 210 3.04 10.12 9.25
CA GLU A 210 3.85 9.68 8.11
C GLU A 210 3.33 10.21 6.76
N GLY A 211 2.33 11.10 6.78
CA GLY A 211 1.82 11.81 5.59
C GLY A 211 0.60 11.17 4.91
N HIS A 212 0.05 10.07 5.45
CA HIS A 212 -1.10 9.39 4.86
C HIS A 212 -2.41 9.93 5.45
N ARG A 213 -3.27 10.52 4.60
CA ARG A 213 -4.54 11.17 5.01
C ARG A 213 -5.78 10.60 4.34
N ARG A 214 -5.66 9.42 3.71
CA ARG A 214 -6.75 8.71 3.04
C ARG A 214 -6.64 7.23 3.35
N PHE A 215 -7.72 6.65 3.89
CA PHE A 215 -7.75 5.27 4.35
C PHE A 215 -8.79 4.42 3.61
N GLN A 216 -8.46 3.15 3.41
CA GLN A 216 -9.26 2.18 2.66
C GLN A 216 -9.95 1.15 3.56
N ALA A 217 -9.35 0.74 4.68
CA ALA A 217 -9.93 -0.24 5.59
C ALA A 217 -9.26 -0.16 6.97
N ILE A 218 -9.91 -0.70 8.00
CA ILE A 218 -9.27 -0.96 9.30
C ILE A 218 -9.72 -2.30 9.87
N ALA A 219 -8.78 -3.06 10.44
CA ALA A 219 -9.03 -4.25 11.23
C ALA A 219 -8.74 -3.96 12.72
N ILE A 220 -9.58 -4.48 13.62
CA ILE A 220 -9.49 -4.25 15.07
C ILE A 220 -9.59 -5.60 15.79
N ALA A 221 -8.71 -5.85 16.75
CA ALA A 221 -8.63 -7.10 17.50
C ALA A 221 -8.69 -6.85 19.00
N ALA A 222 -9.38 -7.73 19.73
CA ALA A 222 -9.40 -7.79 21.19
C ALA A 222 -9.58 -9.25 21.65
N LYS A 223 -9.62 -9.46 22.97
CA LYS A 223 -9.98 -10.74 23.61
C LYS A 223 -11.40 -10.66 24.18
N ASN A 224 -12.07 -11.81 24.31
CA ASN A 224 -13.37 -12.02 24.97
C ASN A 224 -14.61 -11.41 24.29
N THR A 225 -14.49 -10.28 23.58
CA THR A 225 -15.65 -9.60 22.98
C THR A 225 -15.27 -8.82 21.71
N ALA A 226 -16.28 -8.56 20.89
CA ALA A 226 -16.13 -7.82 19.62
C ALA A 226 -15.65 -6.38 19.87
N PRO A 227 -14.46 -5.98 19.39
CA PRO A 227 -13.90 -4.65 19.61
C PRO A 227 -14.43 -3.63 18.60
N TRP A 228 -15.74 -3.37 18.62
CA TRP A 228 -16.29 -2.29 17.81
C TRP A 228 -15.71 -0.93 18.23
N PRO A 229 -15.32 -0.06 17.27
CA PRO A 229 -14.66 1.19 17.61
C PRO A 229 -15.58 2.08 18.41
N CYS A 230 -15.05 2.80 19.41
CA CYS A 230 -15.83 3.74 20.20
C CYS A 230 -16.21 4.99 19.36
N GLY A 231 -17.15 5.81 19.86
CA GLY A 231 -17.60 7.00 19.14
C GLY A 231 -16.47 7.96 18.73
N ALA A 232 -15.48 8.16 19.61
CA ALA A 232 -14.32 8.99 19.29
C ALA A 232 -13.45 8.41 18.16
N CYS A 233 -13.23 7.10 18.14
CA CYS A 233 -12.50 6.43 17.06
C CYS A 233 -13.23 6.55 15.73
N ARG A 234 -14.55 6.31 15.72
CA ARG A 234 -15.38 6.47 14.51
C ARG A 234 -15.29 7.90 13.98
N GLN A 235 -15.38 8.89 14.86
CA GLN A 235 -15.29 10.29 14.50
C GLN A 235 -13.91 10.66 13.92
N VAL A 236 -12.82 10.17 14.52
CA VAL A 236 -11.46 10.36 13.98
C VAL A 236 -11.30 9.70 12.61
N LEU A 237 -11.82 8.48 12.42
CA LEU A 237 -11.75 7.80 11.12
C LEU A 237 -12.55 8.56 10.05
N SER A 238 -13.71 9.14 10.40
CA SER A 238 -14.55 9.87 9.46
C SER A 238 -13.90 11.14 8.88
N GLU A 239 -12.85 11.64 9.53
CA GLU A 239 -12.05 12.76 9.01
C GLU A 239 -11.21 12.37 7.78
N PHE A 240 -10.81 11.10 7.68
CA PHE A 240 -9.80 10.61 6.70
C PHE A 240 -10.29 9.47 5.81
N ALA A 241 -11.50 8.96 6.05
CA ALA A 241 -12.04 7.79 5.38
C ALA A 241 -13.48 8.02 4.91
N PRO A 242 -13.87 7.48 3.74
CA PRO A 242 -15.25 7.57 3.27
C PRO A 242 -16.19 6.74 4.14
N ALA A 243 -17.48 7.08 4.14
CA ALA A 243 -18.52 6.30 4.83
C ALA A 243 -18.55 4.82 4.41
N SER A 244 -18.10 4.49 3.19
CA SER A 244 -18.01 3.12 2.67
C SER A 244 -16.81 2.32 3.20
N MET A 245 -15.89 2.92 3.96
CA MET A 245 -14.68 2.23 4.44
C MET A 245 -15.06 1.01 5.28
N PRO A 246 -14.65 -0.22 4.89
CA PRO A 246 -14.88 -1.41 5.70
C PRO A 246 -14.12 -1.37 7.03
N ILE A 247 -14.79 -1.88 8.06
CA ILE A 247 -14.26 -2.08 9.41
C ILE A 247 -14.43 -3.55 9.76
N TYR A 248 -13.31 -4.24 9.98
CA TYR A 248 -13.26 -5.63 10.39
C TYR A 248 -12.94 -5.73 11.87
N VAL A 249 -13.65 -6.58 12.61
CA VAL A 249 -13.36 -6.83 14.03
C VAL A 249 -13.16 -8.32 14.28
N THR A 250 -12.21 -8.68 15.14
CA THR A 250 -11.93 -10.07 15.52
C THR A 250 -11.71 -10.22 17.03
N TRP A 251 -12.16 -11.35 17.57
CA TRP A 251 -11.95 -11.75 18.97
C TRP A 251 -12.12 -13.26 19.11
N ASP A 252 -11.18 -13.93 19.78
CA ASP A 252 -11.22 -15.37 20.08
C ASP A 252 -11.62 -16.26 18.88
N GLY A 253 -11.10 -15.94 17.69
CA GLY A 253 -11.40 -16.65 16.44
C GLY A 253 -12.71 -16.26 15.74
N ASN A 254 -13.53 -15.42 16.35
CA ASN A 254 -14.72 -14.84 15.72
C ASN A 254 -14.33 -13.63 14.87
N THR A 255 -15.10 -13.34 13.82
CA THR A 255 -14.89 -12.15 12.99
C THR A 255 -16.22 -11.58 12.54
N LEU A 256 -16.35 -10.25 12.62
CA LEU A 256 -17.48 -9.50 12.07
C LEU A 256 -16.97 -8.35 11.20
N GLU A 257 -17.89 -7.79 10.41
CA GLU A 257 -17.61 -6.71 9.47
C GLU A 257 -18.78 -5.72 9.46
N SER A 258 -18.44 -4.44 9.28
CA SER A 258 -19.37 -3.36 9.00
C SER A 258 -18.66 -2.28 8.17
N THR A 259 -19.30 -1.14 7.97
CA THR A 259 -18.71 0.03 7.32
C THR A 259 -18.72 1.20 8.29
N LEU A 260 -17.84 2.17 8.07
CA LEU A 260 -17.77 3.37 8.90
C LEU A 260 -19.12 4.11 8.96
N GLY A 261 -19.83 4.25 7.84
CA GLY A 261 -21.13 4.92 7.77
C GLY A 261 -22.26 4.18 8.48
N GLN A 262 -22.22 2.84 8.53
CA GLN A 262 -23.16 2.06 9.35
C GLN A 262 -22.89 2.25 10.85
N LEU A 263 -21.63 2.42 11.23
CA LEU A 263 -21.23 2.62 12.61
C LEU A 263 -21.37 4.09 13.07
N LEU A 264 -21.31 5.06 12.15
CA LEU A 264 -21.46 6.48 12.42
C LEU A 264 -22.29 7.15 11.32
N PRO A 265 -23.62 6.93 11.31
CA PRO A 265 -24.51 7.57 10.33
C PRO A 265 -24.55 9.09 10.57
N HIS A 266 -24.64 9.85 9.48
CA HIS A 266 -24.69 11.32 9.51
C HIS A 266 -23.50 11.96 10.27
N ALA A 267 -22.31 11.39 10.07
CA ALA A 267 -21.08 11.87 10.71
C ALA A 267 -20.82 13.35 10.42
N PHE A 268 -20.25 14.05 11.40
CA PHE A 268 -19.65 15.36 11.17
C PHE A 268 -18.30 15.16 10.48
N SER A 269 -18.25 15.18 9.14
CA SER A 269 -17.03 14.96 8.37
C SER A 269 -16.91 15.86 7.14
N PRO A 270 -15.71 16.01 6.55
CA PRO A 270 -15.51 16.73 5.28
C PRO A 270 -16.46 16.28 4.15
N GLU A 271 -16.78 14.98 4.09
CA GLU A 271 -17.65 14.38 3.07
C GLU A 271 -19.08 14.95 3.07
N TYR A 272 -19.60 15.37 4.22
CA TYR A 272 -20.97 15.90 4.34
C TYR A 272 -21.06 17.44 4.25
N GLY A 273 -20.13 18.08 3.52
CA GLY A 273 -20.26 19.49 3.12
C GLY A 273 -19.83 20.51 4.18
N ILE A 274 -18.98 20.09 5.11
CA ILE A 274 -18.49 20.96 6.20
C ILE A 274 -17.16 21.62 5.85
N ASP A 275 -16.57 21.33 4.67
CA ASP A 275 -15.33 21.96 4.21
C ASP A 275 -15.41 23.50 4.21
N ALA A 276 -16.59 24.06 3.92
CA ALA A 276 -16.86 25.49 3.98
C ALA A 276 -16.84 26.09 5.40
N PHE A 277 -17.08 25.28 6.45
CA PHE A 277 -17.08 25.71 7.86
C PHE A 277 -15.82 25.28 8.62
N LEU A 278 -15.10 24.27 8.13
CA LEU A 278 -13.85 23.78 8.70
C LEU A 278 -12.62 24.53 8.16
N GLY A 279 -12.80 25.46 7.23
CA GLY A 279 -11.74 26.37 6.77
C GLY A 279 -10.64 25.67 5.95
N LYS A 280 -10.97 24.59 5.25
CA LYS A 280 -10.01 23.81 4.45
C LYS A 280 -9.74 24.37 3.04
N GLU A 281 -10.25 25.55 2.73
CA GLU A 281 -9.77 26.34 1.58
C GLU A 281 -8.49 27.11 1.96
N LYS A 282 -7.35 26.41 2.08
CA LYS A 282 -6.01 26.97 1.89
C LYS A 282 -5.03 25.90 1.39
#